data_AF-A0A953D9L6-F1
#
_entry.id   AF-A0A953D9L6-F1
#
_cell.length_a   1.000
_cell.length_b   1.000
_cell.length_c   1.000
_cell.angle_alpha   90.00
_cell.angle_beta   90.00
_cell.angle_gamma   90.00
#
_symmetry.space_group_name_H-M   'P 1'
#
loop_
_entity.id
_entity.type
_entity.pdbx_description
1 polymer ?
#
loop_
_entity_poly.entity_id
_entity_poly.type
_entity_poly.pdbx_seq_one_letter_code
_entity_poly.pdbx_strand_id
1 'polypeptide(L)'
;MYLVREVFIAKPGHAGEFAELMKKEMTSDPKFKGYVLLDMVTNYNKIVCEYEIESLAAWESMMMKYRKEAKDKQSEEKKDNKPPKYTELYLTGKREIYKIL
;
A
#
# COMPACT_ATOMS: atom_id res chain seq x y z
N MET A 1 12.08 -1.35 16.99
CA MET A 1 10.77 -1.27 16.32
C MET A 1 10.83 -0.13 15.32
N TYR A 2 10.23 -0.31 14.15
CA TYR A 2 10.18 0.72 13.12
C TYR A 2 8.74 0.93 12.69
N LEU A 3 8.42 2.17 12.31
CA LEU A 3 7.17 2.53 11.66
C LEU A 3 7.44 2.66 10.17
N VAL A 4 6.75 1.87 9.36
CA VAL A 4 6.72 2.05 7.91
C VAL A 4 5.54 2.92 7.56
N ARG A 5 5.79 4.01 6.82
CA ARG A 5 4.78 4.89 6.27
C ARG A 5 4.88 4.88 4.75
N GLU A 6 3.89 4.28 4.11
CA GLU A 6 3.69 4.42 2.68
C GLU A 6 2.79 5.63 2.43
N VAL A 7 3.23 6.55 1.59
CA VAL A 7 2.43 7.69 1.16
C VAL A 7 2.13 7.50 -0.32
N PHE A 8 0.86 7.47 -0.67
CA PHE A 8 0.39 7.40 -2.04
C PHE A 8 -0.43 8.63 -2.39
N ILE A 9 -0.31 9.07 -3.64
CA ILE A 9 -1.14 10.10 -4.24
C ILE A 9 -2.01 9.41 -5.29
N ALA A 10 -3.32 9.41 -5.08
CA ALA A 10 -4.28 8.93 -6.05
C ALA A 10 -4.48 9.95 -7.19
N LYS A 11 -5.01 9.48 -8.32
CA LYS A 11 -5.51 10.38 -9.36
C LYS A 11 -6.70 11.19 -8.83
N PRO A 12 -6.91 12.43 -9.30
CA PRO A 12 -8.04 13.25 -8.87
C PRO A 12 -9.38 12.52 -9.01
N GLY A 13 -10.21 12.57 -7.96
CA GLY A 13 -11.52 11.91 -7.93
C GLY A 13 -11.51 10.43 -7.47
N HIS A 14 -10.34 9.82 -7.32
CA HIS A 14 -10.21 8.39 -6.96
C HIS A 14 -9.72 8.12 -5.54
N ALA A 15 -9.50 9.18 -4.73
CA ALA A 15 -8.87 9.04 -3.42
C ALA A 15 -9.64 8.13 -2.45
N GLY A 16 -10.96 8.26 -2.40
CA GLY A 16 -11.82 7.42 -1.56
C GLY A 16 -11.78 5.95 -1.98
N GLU A 17 -12.00 5.68 -3.27
CA GLU A 17 -11.93 4.33 -3.84
C GLU A 17 -10.55 3.69 -3.58
N PHE A 18 -9.47 4.46 -3.75
CA PHE A 18 -8.13 3.97 -3.54
C PHE A 18 -7.81 3.71 -2.06
N ALA A 19 -8.29 4.56 -1.15
CA ALA A 19 -8.15 4.36 0.29
C ALA A 19 -8.90 3.09 0.75
N GLU A 20 -10.11 2.85 0.24
CA GLU A 20 -10.88 1.63 0.54
C GLU A 20 -10.18 0.38 0.01
N LEU A 21 -9.67 0.43 -1.22
CA LEU A 21 -8.87 -0.66 -1.79
C LEU A 21 -7.65 -0.97 -0.93
N MET A 22 -6.88 0.06 -0.54
CA MET A 22 -5.69 -0.10 0.31
C MET A 22 -6.06 -0.66 1.69
N LYS A 23 -7.14 -0.18 2.30
CA LYS A 23 -7.64 -0.70 3.57
C LYS A 23 -7.99 -2.18 3.46
N LYS A 24 -8.69 -2.58 2.39
CA LYS A 24 -9.05 -3.98 2.15
C LYS A 24 -7.82 -4.87 1.98
N GLU A 25 -6.85 -4.46 1.16
CA GLU A 25 -5.63 -5.25 0.94
C GLU A 25 -4.80 -5.36 2.21
N MET A 26 -4.59 -4.27 2.95
CA MET A 26 -3.79 -4.28 4.18
C MET A 26 -4.46 -5.10 5.29
N THR A 27 -5.78 -4.98 5.48
CA THR A 27 -6.51 -5.73 6.50
C THR A 27 -6.73 -7.20 6.16
N SER A 28 -6.45 -7.62 4.92
CA SER A 28 -6.44 -9.03 4.54
C SER A 28 -5.30 -9.82 5.18
N ASP A 29 -4.21 -9.14 5.58
CA ASP A 29 -3.16 -9.75 6.38
C ASP A 29 -3.57 -9.69 7.87
N PRO A 30 -3.85 -10.84 8.53
CA PRO A 30 -4.23 -10.87 9.94
C PRO A 30 -3.12 -10.37 10.87
N LYS A 31 -1.89 -10.23 10.38
CA LYS A 31 -0.75 -9.68 11.13
C LYS A 31 -0.61 -8.17 10.97
N PHE A 32 -1.39 -7.54 10.10
CA PHE A 32 -1.35 -6.10 9.90
C PHE A 32 -1.72 -5.37 11.20
N LYS A 33 -0.77 -4.60 11.73
CA LYS A 33 -0.95 -3.71 12.88
C LYS A 33 -0.60 -2.30 12.44
N GLY A 34 -1.63 -1.53 12.13
CA GLY A 34 -1.44 -0.28 11.44
C GLY A 34 -2.72 0.45 11.07
N TYR A 35 -2.57 1.51 10.30
CA TYR A 35 -3.65 2.38 9.86
C TYR A 35 -3.58 2.64 8.36
N VAL A 36 -4.76 2.78 7.74
CA VAL A 36 -4.90 3.35 6.38
C VAL A 36 -5.70 4.64 6.53
N LEU A 37 -5.07 5.75 6.18
CA LEU A 37 -5.56 7.10 6.40
C LEU A 37 -5.73 7.80 5.06
N LEU A 38 -6.83 8.52 4.91
CA LEU A 38 -7.07 9.43 3.79
C LEU A 38 -6.92 10.87 4.30
N ASP A 39 -6.08 11.66 3.64
CA ASP A 39 -5.93 13.07 4.01
C ASP A 39 -7.14 13.88 3.54
N MET A 40 -7.77 14.57 4.49
CA MET A 40 -8.97 15.37 4.27
C MET A 40 -8.69 16.89 4.17
N VAL A 41 -7.47 17.36 4.47
CA VAL A 41 -7.19 18.78 4.73
C VAL A 41 -5.97 19.31 3.97
N THR A 42 -4.87 18.54 3.90
CA THR A 42 -3.60 19.06 3.36
C THR A 42 -3.48 18.80 1.86
N ASN A 43 -2.75 17.76 1.48
CA ASN A 43 -2.61 17.36 0.10
C ASN A 43 -3.80 16.47 -0.27
N TYR A 44 -4.70 17.00 -1.11
CA TYR A 44 -5.79 16.21 -1.67
C TYR A 44 -5.27 14.93 -2.34
N ASN A 45 -6.11 13.90 -2.33
CA ASN A 45 -5.81 12.59 -2.89
C ASN A 45 -4.64 11.84 -2.25
N LYS A 46 -4.19 12.25 -1.05
CA LYS A 46 -3.11 11.57 -0.33
C LYS A 46 -3.67 10.47 0.57
N ILE A 47 -3.18 9.26 0.38
CA ILE A 47 -3.44 8.09 1.22
C ILE A 47 -2.15 7.76 1.96
N VAL A 48 -2.24 7.49 3.26
CA VAL A 48 -1.11 7.12 4.12
C VAL A 48 -1.40 5.76 4.73
N CYS A 49 -0.53 4.78 4.48
CA CYS A 49 -0.59 3.48 5.12
C CYS A 49 0.57 3.36 6.11
N GLU A 50 0.26 3.15 7.38
CA GLU A 50 1.24 3.03 8.46
C GLU A 50 1.16 1.65 9.08
N TYR A 51 2.30 1.01 9.33
CA TYR A 51 2.35 -0.26 10.05
C TYR A 51 3.71 -0.45 10.71
N GLU A 52 3.71 -1.21 11.80
CA GLU A 52 4.92 -1.47 12.57
C GLU A 52 5.63 -2.73 12.11
N ILE A 53 6.97 -2.68 12.14
CA ILE A 53 7.85 -3.82 11.88
C ILE A 53 8.89 -3.94 13.00
N GLU A 54 9.29 -5.17 13.29
CA GLU A 54 10.29 -5.44 14.33
C GLU A 54 11.71 -5.09 13.86
N SER A 55 12.02 -5.36 12.58
CA SER A 55 13.33 -5.14 11.98
C SER A 55 13.23 -4.84 10.47
N LEU A 56 14.27 -4.23 9.91
CA LEU A 56 14.37 -3.99 8.46
C LEU A 56 14.41 -5.29 7.65
N ALA A 57 15.03 -6.35 8.19
CA ALA A 57 15.06 -7.67 7.54
C ALA A 57 13.66 -8.31 7.45
N ALA A 58 12.81 -8.10 8.47
CA ALA A 58 11.43 -8.55 8.44
C ALA A 58 10.63 -7.85 7.31
N TRP A 59 10.88 -6.56 7.11
CA TRP A 59 10.27 -5.79 6.03
C TRP A 59 10.77 -6.22 4.65
N GLU A 60 12.06 -6.48 4.46
CA GLU A 60 12.58 -7.00 3.19
C GLU A 60 11.93 -8.33 2.83
N SER A 61 11.79 -9.23 3.83
CA SER A 61 11.14 -10.51 3.66
C SER A 61 9.66 -10.36 3.25
N MET A 62 8.95 -9.41 3.86
CA MET A 62 7.57 -9.06 3.49
C MET A 62 7.50 -8.56 2.04
N MET A 63 8.38 -7.63 1.64
CA MET A 63 8.42 -7.11 0.27
C MET A 63 8.74 -8.18 -0.78
N MET A 64 9.62 -9.14 -0.45
CA MET A 64 9.90 -10.27 -1.34
C MET A 64 8.68 -11.16 -1.55
N LYS A 65 7.91 -11.43 -0.48
CA LYS A 65 6.65 -12.18 -0.57
C LYS A 65 5.62 -11.45 -1.41
N TYR A 66 5.39 -10.16 -1.13
CA TYR A 66 4.50 -9.31 -1.92
C TYR A 66 4.90 -9.30 -3.40
N ARG A 67 6.19 -9.19 -3.72
CA ARG A 67 6.66 -9.21 -5.11
C ARG A 67 6.39 -10.55 -5.79
N LYS A 68 6.50 -11.66 -5.07
CA LYS A 68 6.19 -13.00 -5.58
C LYS A 68 4.69 -13.15 -5.84
N GLU A 69 3.87 -12.81 -4.84
CA GLU A 69 2.41 -12.85 -4.94
C GLU A 69 1.88 -11.92 -6.04
N ALA A 70 2.49 -10.73 -6.21
CA ALA A 70 2.13 -9.82 -7.28
C ALA A 70 2.46 -10.39 -8.67
N LYS A 71 3.56 -11.14 -8.82
CA LYS A 71 3.88 -11.84 -10.07
C LYS A 71 2.87 -12.95 -10.35
N ASP A 72 2.47 -13.68 -9.31
CA ASP A 72 1.50 -14.77 -9.43
C ASP A 72 0.11 -14.20 -9.81
N LYS A 73 -0.38 -13.15 -9.13
CA LYS A 73 -1.62 -12.45 -9.49
C LYS A 73 -1.57 -11.83 -10.89
N GLN A 74 -0.46 -11.19 -11.27
CA GLN A 74 -0.30 -10.67 -12.64
C GLN A 74 -0.29 -11.78 -13.70
N SER A 75 0.19 -12.98 -13.37
CA SER A 75 0.14 -14.12 -14.30
C SER A 75 -1.29 -14.61 -14.54
N GLU A 76 -2.16 -14.48 -13.53
CA GLU A 76 -3.58 -14.81 -13.63
C GLU A 76 -4.36 -13.71 -14.37
N GLU A 77 -4.13 -12.43 -14.03
CA GLU A 77 -4.79 -11.27 -14.65
C GLU A 77 -4.36 -11.03 -16.11
N LYS A 78 -3.15 -11.45 -16.50
CA LYS A 78 -2.68 -11.40 -17.90
C LYS A 78 -3.55 -12.23 -18.86
N LYS A 79 -4.34 -13.18 -18.36
CA LYS A 79 -5.31 -13.91 -19.19
C LYS A 79 -6.42 -13.01 -19.73
N ASP A 80 -6.75 -11.92 -19.01
CA ASP A 80 -7.82 -10.97 -19.36
C ASP A 80 -7.30 -9.67 -19.99
N ASN A 81 -5.98 -9.53 -20.20
CA ASN A 81 -5.33 -8.39 -20.86
C ASN A 81 -5.62 -7.00 -20.23
N LYS A 82 -6.06 -6.96 -18.96
CA LYS A 82 -6.32 -5.72 -18.22
C LYS A 82 -5.17 -5.42 -17.24
N PRO A 83 -4.74 -4.16 -17.11
CA PRO A 83 -3.75 -3.80 -16.09
C PRO A 83 -4.34 -3.94 -14.68
N PRO A 84 -3.51 -4.12 -13.63
CA PRO A 84 -4.00 -4.22 -12.26
C PRO A 84 -4.82 -2.99 -11.87
N LYS A 85 -5.97 -3.19 -11.20
CA LYS A 85 -6.93 -2.11 -10.88
C LYS A 85 -6.30 -0.89 -10.19
N TYR A 86 -5.30 -1.08 -9.34
CA TYR A 86 -4.62 0.02 -8.65
C TYR A 86 -3.89 0.99 -9.60
N THR A 87 -3.50 0.56 -10.81
CA THR A 87 -2.80 1.40 -11.80
C THR A 87 -3.70 2.50 -12.38
N GLU A 88 -5.01 2.29 -12.35
CA GLU A 88 -6.00 3.29 -12.73
C GLU A 88 -6.17 4.35 -11.64
N LEU A 89 -5.94 3.99 -10.38
CA LEU A 89 -6.18 4.84 -9.21
C LEU A 89 -4.93 5.59 -8.72
N TYR A 90 -3.73 5.07 -8.99
CA TYR A 90 -2.47 5.55 -8.43
C TYR A 90 -1.73 6.51 -9.38
N LEU A 91 -1.19 7.62 -8.83
CA LEU A 91 -0.36 8.58 -9.55
C LEU A 91 1.12 8.46 -9.19
N THR A 92 1.44 8.61 -7.90
CA THR A 92 2.82 8.57 -7.38
C THR A 92 2.81 8.28 -5.90
N GLY A 93 3.98 7.99 -5.33
CA GLY A 93 4.09 7.65 -3.92
C GLY A 93 5.53 7.61 -3.45
N LYS A 94 5.69 7.53 -2.13
CA LYS A 94 6.97 7.42 -1.45
C LYS A 94 6.84 6.55 -0.22
N ARG A 95 7.98 6.04 0.24
CA ARG A 95 8.09 5.25 1.45
C ARG A 95 9.02 5.94 2.42
N GLU A 96 8.60 5.95 3.68
CA GLU A 96 9.36 6.48 4.79
C GLU A 96 9.43 5.40 5.87
N ILE A 97 10.63 5.12 6.40
CA ILE A 97 10.83 4.14 7.48
C ILE A 97 11.48 4.88 8.64
N TYR A 98 10.77 4.92 9.77
CA TYR A 98 11.19 5.61 10.97
C TYR A 98 11.57 4.61 12.05
N LYS A 99 12.63 4.89 12.80
CA LYS A 99 12.93 4.18 14.04
C LYS A 99 12.02 4.75 15.14
N ILE A 100 11.28 3.89 15.83
CA ILE A 100 10.53 4.26 17.04
C ILE A 100 11.54 4.30 18.19
N LEU A 101 11.56 5.42 18.92
CA LEU A 101 12.46 5.66 20.05
C LEU A 101 11.80 5.31 21.38
#